data_AF-J9CCY8-F1
#
_entry.id   AF-J9CCY8-F1
#
_cell.length_a   1.000
_cell.length_b   1.000
_cell.length_c   1.000
_cell.angle_alpha   90.00
_cell.angle_beta   90.00
_cell.angle_gamma   90.00
#
_symmetry.space_group_name_H-M   'P 1'
#
loop_
_entity.id
_entity.type
_entity.pdbx_description
1 polymer ?
#
loop_
_entity_poly.entity_id
_entity_poly.type
_entity_poly.pdbx_seq_one_letter_code
_entity_poly.pdbx_strand_id
1 'polypeptide(L)'
;MFSPAYREEEFEELLSYVDDVVFNSVHQVKKFGQQAKKAGKSIGLRVNPECSTQEGHEIYDPCAPFSRLGTTLAQFQEEILPMLDGLHFHTLCEQDSEDLEITVKAFEEKFGAF
;
A
#
# COMPACT_ATOMS: atom_id res chain seq x y z
N MET A 1 4.91 -7.92 -5.78
CA MET A 1 5.74 -7.94 -4.56
C MET A 1 5.49 -6.67 -3.74
N PHE A 2 5.51 -6.77 -2.40
CA PHE A 2 5.46 -5.63 -1.48
C PHE A 2 6.74 -5.57 -0.64
N SER A 3 7.28 -4.38 -0.46
CA SER A 3 8.29 -4.08 0.56
C SER A 3 7.99 -2.71 1.17
N PRO A 4 8.16 -2.54 2.50
CA PRO A 4 8.09 -1.21 3.11
C PRO A 4 9.10 -0.22 2.53
N ALA A 5 10.25 -0.72 2.06
CA ALA A 5 11.32 0.07 1.45
C ALA A 5 12.04 -0.71 0.35
N TYR A 6 12.22 -0.09 -0.82
CA TYR A 6 13.04 -0.63 -1.90
C TYR A 6 14.40 0.06 -1.91
N ARG A 7 15.47 -0.72 -2.07
CA ARG A 7 16.83 -0.19 -2.24
C ARG A 7 17.07 0.07 -3.71
N GLU A 8 17.62 1.23 -4.01
CA GLU A 8 17.79 1.69 -5.39
C GLU A 8 18.75 0.81 -6.18
N GLU A 9 19.85 0.38 -5.55
CA GLU A 9 20.83 -0.54 -6.15
C GLU A 9 20.28 -1.93 -6.49
N GLU A 10 19.20 -2.36 -5.84
CA GLU A 10 18.60 -3.69 -6.02
C GLU A 10 17.31 -3.62 -6.87
N PHE A 11 16.74 -2.43 -7.06
CA PHE A 11 15.41 -2.29 -7.65
C PHE A 11 15.37 -2.75 -9.11
N GLU A 12 16.39 -2.45 -9.91
CA GLU A 12 16.45 -2.88 -11.31
C GLU A 12 16.48 -4.42 -11.43
N GLU A 13 17.27 -5.09 -10.60
CA GLU A 13 17.32 -6.55 -10.54
C GLU A 13 15.97 -7.11 -10.11
N LEU A 14 15.35 -6.51 -9.09
CA LEU A 14 14.04 -6.92 -8.58
C LEU A 14 12.96 -6.90 -9.67
N LEU A 15 12.97 -5.90 -10.55
CA LEU A 15 12.04 -5.82 -11.68
C LEU A 15 12.19 -7.00 -12.66
N SER A 16 13.33 -7.69 -12.69
CA SER A 16 13.48 -8.90 -13.52
C SER A 16 12.72 -10.12 -12.97
N TYR A 17 12.36 -10.10 -11.67
CA TYR A 17 11.74 -11.23 -10.98
C TYR A 17 10.24 -11.08 -10.70
N VAL A 18 9.66 -9.91 -10.93
CA VAL A 18 8.26 -9.61 -10.54
C VAL A 18 7.46 -8.99 -11.68
N ASP A 19 6.16 -9.24 -11.69
CA ASP A 19 5.21 -8.61 -12.62
C ASP A 19 4.55 -7.36 -12.01
N ASP A 20 4.25 -7.42 -10.71
CA ASP A 20 3.62 -6.34 -9.94
C ASP A 20 4.55 -5.81 -8.84
N VAL A 21 4.52 -4.49 -8.62
CA VAL A 21 5.20 -3.82 -7.51
C VAL A 21 4.18 -3.00 -6.72
N VAL A 22 4.02 -3.31 -5.44
CA VAL A 22 3.21 -2.51 -4.52
C VAL A 22 4.15 -1.65 -3.69
N PHE A 23 4.02 -0.33 -3.85
CA PHE A 23 4.77 0.66 -3.07
C PHE A 23 4.07 0.94 -1.75
N ASN A 24 4.84 1.29 -0.73
CA ASN A 24 4.32 1.62 0.59
C ASN A 24 3.95 3.10 0.73
N SER A 25 4.54 3.98 -0.09
CA SER A 25 4.36 5.43 0.01
C SER A 25 4.31 6.15 -1.34
N VAL A 26 3.65 7.30 -1.39
CA VAL A 26 3.66 8.23 -2.54
C VAL A 26 5.09 8.58 -2.99
N HIS A 27 6.00 8.77 -2.03
CA HIS A 27 7.41 9.04 -2.34
C HIS A 27 8.06 7.91 -3.15
N GLN A 28 7.77 6.65 -2.83
CA GLN A 28 8.28 5.52 -3.59
C GLN A 28 7.68 5.43 -4.98
N VAL A 29 6.38 5.71 -5.14
CA VAL A 29 5.75 5.77 -6.47
C VAL A 29 6.45 6.83 -7.33
N LYS A 30 6.71 8.02 -6.77
CA LYS A 30 7.42 9.10 -7.47
C LYS A 30 8.86 8.73 -7.82
N LYS A 31 9.57 8.04 -6.91
CA LYS A 31 10.98 7.67 -7.09
C LYS A 31 11.15 6.52 -8.10
N PHE A 32 10.34 5.47 -7.98
CA PHE A 32 10.56 4.19 -8.65
C PHE A 32 9.50 3.83 -9.70
N GLY A 33 8.31 4.45 -9.64
CA GLY A 33 7.19 4.09 -10.50
C GLY A 33 7.51 4.27 -11.99
N GLN A 34 8.25 5.31 -12.37
CA GLN A 34 8.61 5.51 -13.77
C GLN A 34 9.52 4.41 -14.31
N GLN A 35 10.43 3.89 -13.49
CA GLN A 35 11.31 2.76 -13.84
C GLN A 35 10.50 1.47 -13.94
N ALA A 36 9.63 1.19 -12.97
CA ALA A 36 8.75 0.02 -12.99
C ALA A 36 7.83 0.01 -14.24
N LYS A 37 7.24 1.17 -14.58
CA LYS A 37 6.37 1.31 -15.76
C LYS A 37 7.13 1.08 -17.07
N LYS A 38 8.36 1.61 -17.18
CA LYS A 38 9.24 1.36 -18.35
C LYS A 38 9.61 -0.12 -18.49
N ALA A 39 9.74 -0.84 -17.39
CA ALA A 39 9.94 -2.28 -17.37
C ALA A 39 8.66 -3.09 -17.59
N GLY A 40 7.53 -2.43 -17.90
CA GLY A 40 6.24 -3.07 -18.19
C GLY A 40 5.57 -3.67 -16.95
N LYS A 41 5.86 -3.17 -15.75
CA LYS A 41 5.32 -3.70 -14.49
C LYS A 41 4.04 -2.98 -14.09
N SER A 42 3.16 -3.72 -13.43
CA SER A 42 1.96 -3.21 -12.77
C SER A 42 2.33 -2.56 -11.43
N ILE A 43 1.75 -1.41 -11.15
CA ILE A 43 2.13 -0.54 -10.04
C ILE A 43 0.95 -0.38 -9.08
N GLY A 44 1.10 -0.91 -7.87
CA GLY A 44 0.15 -0.71 -6.78
C GLY A 44 0.65 0.30 -5.74
N LEU A 45 -0.27 0.90 -5.01
CA LEU A 45 0.02 1.62 -3.77
C LEU A 45 -0.67 0.94 -2.59
N ARG A 46 0.11 0.60 -1.56
CA ARG A 46 -0.44 0.23 -0.26
C ARG A 46 -1.01 1.47 0.42
N VAL A 47 -2.29 1.44 0.73
CA VAL A 47 -2.97 2.48 1.49
C VAL A 47 -3.29 1.99 2.90
N ASN A 48 -3.50 2.95 3.80
CA ASN A 48 -3.89 2.72 5.18
C ASN A 48 -5.28 3.35 5.42
N PRO A 49 -6.34 2.54 5.54
CA PRO A 49 -7.68 3.02 5.89
C PRO A 49 -7.79 3.60 7.31
N GLU A 50 -6.74 3.50 8.14
CA GLU A 50 -6.71 3.89 9.56
C GLU A 50 -7.90 3.30 10.33
N CYS A 51 -8.21 2.04 10.03
CA CYS A 51 -9.25 1.26 10.68
C CYS A 51 -8.59 0.01 11.24
N SER A 52 -8.59 -0.10 12.57
CA SER A 52 -8.10 -1.27 13.27
C SER A 52 -9.27 -2.02 13.89
N THR A 53 -9.33 -3.31 13.62
CA THR A 53 -10.22 -4.26 14.27
C THR A 53 -9.47 -5.18 15.23
N GLN A 54 -8.15 -5.01 15.37
CA GLN A 54 -7.29 -5.87 16.17
C GLN A 54 -7.52 -5.63 17.68
N GLU A 55 -7.64 -6.70 18.45
CA GLU A 55 -7.68 -6.63 19.91
C GLU A 55 -6.33 -7.04 20.55
N GLY A 56 -5.92 -6.33 21.60
CA GLY A 56 -4.87 -6.77 22.55
C GLY A 56 -3.39 -6.61 22.13
N HIS A 57 -3.05 -6.53 20.83
CA HIS A 57 -1.65 -6.50 20.38
C HIS A 57 -1.33 -5.36 19.39
N GLU A 58 -1.15 -4.14 19.91
CA GLU A 58 -0.82 -2.95 19.11
C GLU A 58 0.44 -3.09 18.23
N ILE A 59 1.40 -3.95 18.62
CA ILE A 59 2.64 -4.15 17.86
C ILE A 59 2.44 -4.80 16.49
N TYR A 60 1.32 -5.49 16.28
CA TYR A 60 0.98 -6.15 15.02
C TYR A 60 -0.04 -5.39 14.19
N ASP A 61 -0.66 -4.36 14.77
CA ASP A 61 -1.70 -3.57 14.13
C ASP A 61 -1.11 -2.64 13.05
N PRO A 62 -1.39 -2.89 11.75
CA PRO A 62 -0.89 -2.05 10.66
C PRO A 62 -1.48 -0.63 10.66
N CYS A 63 -2.56 -0.39 11.40
CA CYS A 63 -3.26 0.88 11.56
C CYS A 63 -2.99 1.56 12.91
N ALA A 64 -2.13 0.99 13.77
CA ALA A 64 -1.77 1.61 15.04
C ALA A 64 -1.15 3.00 14.85
N PRO A 65 -1.25 3.90 15.86
CA PRO A 65 -0.59 5.19 15.84
C PRO A 65 0.90 5.06 15.49
N PHE A 66 1.37 5.94 14.59
CA PHE A 66 2.75 5.95 14.07
C PHE A 66 3.14 4.71 13.24
N SER A 67 2.18 3.91 12.80
CA SER A 67 2.43 2.85 11.82
C SER A 67 3.15 3.40 10.59
N ARG A 68 4.08 2.59 10.07
CA ARG A 68 4.85 2.90 8.86
C ARG A 68 4.26 2.20 7.63
N LEU A 69 3.11 1.56 7.76
CA LEU A 69 2.55 0.67 6.75
C LEU A 69 1.41 1.34 5.99
N GLY A 70 1.63 1.55 4.69
CA GLY A 70 0.68 2.18 3.78
C GLY A 70 0.64 3.70 3.88
N THR A 71 0.08 4.32 2.83
CA THR A 71 -0.20 5.76 2.74
C THR A 71 -1.57 6.06 3.33
N THR A 72 -1.64 6.95 4.33
CA THR A 72 -2.94 7.44 4.83
C THR A 72 -3.58 8.40 3.85
N LEU A 73 -4.89 8.64 3.96
CA LEU A 73 -5.58 9.59 3.08
C LEU A 73 -4.95 11.00 3.14
N ALA A 74 -4.52 11.43 4.32
CA ALA A 74 -3.84 12.72 4.51
C ALA A 74 -2.48 12.83 3.78
N GLN A 75 -1.84 11.70 3.48
CA GLN A 75 -0.57 11.63 2.75
C GLN A 75 -0.77 11.32 1.26
N PHE A 76 -1.97 10.93 0.85
CA PHE A 76 -2.30 10.58 -0.53
C PHE A 76 -2.22 11.82 -1.43
N GLN A 77 -1.79 11.63 -2.68
CA GLN A 77 -1.63 12.72 -3.65
C GLN A 77 -2.18 12.25 -4.98
N GLU A 78 -3.31 12.82 -5.42
CA GLU A 78 -4.00 12.37 -6.65
C GLU A 78 -3.12 12.44 -7.92
N GLU A 79 -2.08 13.28 -7.93
CA GLU A 79 -1.13 13.38 -9.04
C GLU A 79 -0.41 12.06 -9.37
N ILE A 80 -0.35 11.10 -8.44
CA ILE A 80 0.24 9.79 -8.71
C ILE A 80 -0.75 8.79 -9.33
N LEU A 81 -2.06 9.09 -9.38
CA LEU A 81 -3.07 8.16 -9.91
C LEU A 81 -2.75 7.66 -11.34
N PRO A 82 -2.28 8.50 -12.29
CA PRO A 82 -1.92 8.02 -13.64
C PRO A 82 -0.77 7.00 -13.66
N MET A 83 -0.04 6.86 -12.55
CA MET A 83 1.02 5.87 -12.38
C MET A 83 0.54 4.56 -11.79
N LEU A 84 -0.64 4.51 -11.17
CA LEU A 84 -1.13 3.34 -10.45
C LEU A 84 -2.07 2.50 -11.32
N ASP A 85 -1.98 1.18 -11.14
CA ASP A 85 -2.88 0.18 -11.69
C ASP A 85 -3.85 -0.37 -10.61
N GLY A 86 -3.61 -0.06 -9.33
CA GLY A 86 -4.51 -0.42 -8.25
C GLY A 86 -4.07 0.05 -6.86
N LEU A 87 -4.98 -0.08 -5.90
CA LEU A 87 -4.74 0.12 -4.48
C LEU A 87 -4.74 -1.22 -3.73
N HIS A 88 -3.94 -1.31 -2.69
CA HIS A 88 -3.84 -2.49 -1.84
C HIS A 88 -3.93 -2.08 -0.37
N PHE A 89 -4.66 -2.83 0.45
CA PHE A 89 -4.62 -2.67 1.91
C PHE A 89 -4.47 -4.04 2.57
N HIS A 90 -3.79 -4.05 3.70
CA HIS A 90 -3.62 -5.25 4.52
C HIS A 90 -3.50 -4.77 5.97
N THR A 91 -4.60 -4.92 6.70
CA THR A 91 -4.79 -4.40 8.07
C THR A 91 -5.12 -5.51 9.07
N LEU A 92 -5.44 -6.72 8.59
CA LEU A 92 -5.85 -7.85 9.43
C LEU A 92 -4.68 -8.78 9.75
N CYS A 93 -4.67 -9.33 10.97
CA CYS A 93 -3.74 -10.39 11.39
C CYS A 93 -4.46 -11.43 12.25
N GLU A 94 -4.57 -12.67 11.77
CA GLU A 94 -5.29 -13.77 12.45
C GLU A 94 -6.77 -13.44 12.77
N GLN A 95 -7.44 -12.76 11.82
CA GLN A 95 -8.82 -12.28 11.92
C GLN A 95 -9.72 -12.87 10.82
N ASP A 96 -11.03 -12.77 11.01
CA ASP A 96 -12.04 -13.40 10.15
C ASP A 96 -12.62 -12.41 9.11
N SER A 97 -13.55 -12.88 8.29
CA SER A 97 -14.16 -12.10 7.20
C SER A 97 -14.97 -10.89 7.67
N GLU A 98 -15.51 -10.94 8.87
CA GLU A 98 -16.28 -9.87 9.49
C GLU A 98 -15.40 -8.63 9.74
N ASP A 99 -14.16 -8.84 10.16
CA ASP A 99 -13.14 -7.79 10.30
C ASP A 99 -12.78 -7.16 8.95
N LEU A 100 -12.75 -7.99 7.91
CA LEU A 100 -12.48 -7.52 6.54
C LEU A 100 -13.64 -6.65 6.06
N GLU A 101 -14.90 -7.01 6.34
CA GLU A 101 -16.07 -6.20 5.96
C GLU A 101 -16.00 -4.80 6.59
N ILE A 102 -15.63 -4.70 7.87
CA ILE A 102 -15.43 -3.43 8.57
C ILE A 102 -14.33 -2.61 7.90
N THR A 103 -13.19 -3.25 7.62
CA THR A 103 -12.05 -2.60 6.96
C THR A 103 -12.39 -2.12 5.54
N VAL A 104 -13.13 -2.93 4.76
CA VAL A 104 -13.56 -2.58 3.40
C VAL A 104 -14.42 -1.33 3.41
N LYS A 105 -15.36 -1.20 4.37
CA LYS A 105 -16.17 0.02 4.51
C LYS A 105 -15.30 1.25 4.74
N ALA A 106 -14.34 1.17 5.65
CA ALA A 106 -13.40 2.26 5.90
C ALA A 106 -12.50 2.58 4.70
N PHE A 107 -12.10 1.55 3.94
CA PHE A 107 -11.37 1.71 2.68
C PHE A 107 -12.21 2.45 1.64
N GLU A 108 -13.47 2.03 1.42
CA GLU A 108 -14.37 2.65 0.45
C GLU A 108 -14.70 4.11 0.82
N GLU A 109 -14.95 4.40 2.10
CA GLU A 109 -15.22 5.76 2.57
C GLU A 109 -14.04 6.72 2.32
N LYS A 110 -12.80 6.24 2.44
CA LYS A 110 -11.59 7.06 2.32
C LYS A 110 -10.99 7.09 0.92
N PHE A 111 -11.02 5.96 0.22
CA PHE A 111 -10.29 5.77 -1.03
C PHE A 111 -11.19 5.38 -2.21
N GLY A 112 -12.48 5.12 -2.01
CA GLY A 112 -13.39 4.68 -3.08
C GLY A 112 -13.64 5.70 -4.20
N ALA A 113 -13.19 6.95 -4.03
CA ALA A 113 -13.23 7.98 -5.06
C ALA A 113 -12.07 7.91 -6.07
N PHE A 114 -11.05 7.10 -5.79
CA PHE A 114 -9.81 7.01 -6.57
C PHE A 114 -9.72 5.67 -7.31
#